data_AF-A0A522BTQ2-F1
#
_entry.id   AF-A0A522BTQ2-F1
#
_cell.length_a   1.000
_cell.length_b   1.000
_cell.length_c   1.000
_cell.angle_alpha   90.00
_cell.angle_beta   90.00
_cell.angle_gamma   90.00
#
_symmetry.space_group_name_H-M   'P 1'
#
loop_
_entity.id
_entity.type
_entity.pdbx_description
1 polymer ?
#
loop_
_entity_poly.entity_id
_entity_poly.type
_entity_poly.pdbx_seq_one_letter_code
_entity_poly.pdbx_strand_id
1 'polypeptide(L)'
;MREADPQAIRNAFEAQLPTALAWRESTAKERIARIKRLRDVVLQHRQAIYDAFMQDYRKSSAEVDMVEFLPLLAEARDAIGHLKRWMKPTGVWPTMLTMGTSSRIEYQPRGRVLIIAPWNYPLQLCFGPLVSALAAGTSGPKHSC
;
A
#
# COMPACT_ATOMS: atom_id res chain seq x y z
N MET A 1 -15.88 -21.49 8.85
CA MET A 1 -14.85 -20.62 8.24
C MET A 1 -14.39 -21.31 6.97
N ARG A 2 -14.62 -20.75 5.77
CA ARG A 2 -14.07 -21.33 4.53
C ARG A 2 -12.67 -20.77 4.34
N GLU A 3 -11.66 -21.63 4.45
CA GLU A 3 -10.30 -21.29 4.07
C GLU A 3 -10.22 -21.10 2.55
N ALA A 4 -9.26 -20.30 2.09
CA ALA A 4 -9.02 -20.13 0.67
C ALA A 4 -8.35 -21.38 0.10
N ASP A 5 -8.84 -21.86 -1.05
CA ASP A 5 -8.25 -22.98 -1.78
C ASP A 5 -6.78 -22.68 -2.15
N PRO A 6 -5.81 -23.55 -1.81
CA PRO A 6 -4.40 -23.37 -2.16
C PRO A 6 -4.17 -23.12 -3.65
N GLN A 7 -4.97 -23.73 -4.53
CA GLN A 7 -4.85 -23.50 -5.97
C GLN A 7 -5.33 -22.10 -6.35
N ALA A 8 -6.44 -21.63 -5.77
CA ALA A 8 -6.90 -20.25 -5.94
C ALA A 8 -5.86 -19.22 -5.44
N ILE A 9 -5.20 -19.47 -4.31
CA ILE A 9 -4.11 -18.62 -3.80
C ILE A 9 -2.96 -18.55 -4.81
N ARG A 10 -2.52 -19.71 -5.33
CA ARG A 10 -1.45 -19.78 -6.33
C ARG A 10 -1.83 -19.03 -7.60
N ASN A 11 -3.04 -19.23 -8.10
CA ASN A 11 -3.54 -18.56 -9.31
C ASN A 11 -3.57 -17.04 -9.12
N ALA A 12 -4.05 -16.55 -7.97
CA ALA A 12 -4.08 -15.13 -7.66
C ALA A 12 -2.65 -14.54 -7.55
N PHE A 13 -1.71 -15.28 -6.95
CA PHE A 13 -0.31 -14.86 -6.84
C PHE A 13 0.38 -14.76 -8.21
N GLU A 14 0.17 -15.73 -9.10
CA GLU A 14 0.73 -15.71 -10.45
C GLU A 14 0.12 -14.59 -11.31
N ALA A 15 -1.19 -14.36 -11.19
CA ALA A 15 -1.88 -13.28 -11.90
C ALA A 15 -1.37 -11.88 -11.52
N GLN A 16 -0.75 -11.72 -10.36
CA GLN A 16 -0.18 -10.43 -9.92
C GLN A 16 1.16 -10.12 -10.59
N LEU A 17 1.93 -11.10 -11.07
CA LEU A 17 3.24 -10.88 -11.66
C LEU A 17 3.27 -9.87 -12.82
N PRO A 18 2.44 -10.00 -13.89
CA PRO A 18 2.45 -9.03 -14.99
C PRO A 18 2.09 -7.62 -14.52
N THR A 19 1.17 -7.52 -13.56
CA THR A 19 0.78 -6.24 -12.95
C THR A 19 1.94 -5.62 -12.17
N ALA A 20 2.66 -6.43 -11.39
CA ALA A 20 3.83 -5.99 -10.63
C ALA A 20 4.90 -5.39 -11.54
N LEU A 21 5.16 -6.04 -12.68
CA LEU A 21 6.12 -5.58 -13.68
C LEU A 21 5.68 -4.25 -14.31
N ALA A 22 4.42 -4.16 -14.74
CA ALA A 22 3.87 -2.93 -15.31
C ALA A 22 3.89 -1.77 -14.30
N TRP A 23 3.68 -2.04 -13.02
CA TRP A 23 3.66 -0.99 -11.99
C TRP A 23 5.05 -0.45 -11.66
N ARG A 24 6.14 -1.14 -12.06
CA ARG A 24 7.50 -0.64 -11.85
C ARG A 24 7.74 0.71 -12.51
N GLU A 25 7.14 0.90 -13.68
CA GLU A 25 7.27 2.10 -14.49
C GLU A 25 6.13 3.11 -14.25
N SER A 26 5.25 2.82 -13.29
CA SER A 26 4.10 3.69 -13.02
C SER A 26 4.53 5.05 -12.50
N THR A 27 3.89 6.08 -13.03
CA THR A 27 4.07 7.48 -12.67
C THR A 27 3.45 7.80 -11.31
N ALA A 28 3.90 8.89 -10.69
CA ALA A 28 3.29 9.40 -9.46
C ALA A 28 1.77 9.63 -9.61
N LYS A 29 1.31 10.07 -10.79
CA LYS A 29 -0.11 10.31 -11.07
C LYS A 29 -0.92 9.02 -10.97
N GLU A 30 -0.44 7.94 -11.58
CA GLU A 30 -1.13 6.65 -11.58
C GLU A 30 -1.14 6.02 -10.18
N ARG A 31 -0.03 6.11 -9.44
CA ARG A 31 0.04 5.64 -8.05
C ARG A 31 -0.91 6.41 -7.14
N ILE A 32 -0.95 7.75 -7.25
CA ILE A 32 -1.93 8.60 -6.55
C ILE A 32 -3.36 8.20 -6.92
N ALA A 33 -3.64 7.91 -8.19
CA ALA A 33 -4.98 7.49 -8.61
C ALA A 33 -5.40 6.16 -7.95
N ARG A 34 -4.48 5.20 -7.81
CA ARG A 34 -4.74 3.94 -7.11
C ARG A 34 -5.00 4.16 -5.62
N ILE A 35 -4.22 5.01 -4.94
CA ILE A 35 -4.42 5.34 -3.52
C ILE A 35 -5.77 6.03 -3.32
N LYS A 36 -6.14 6.98 -4.18
CA LYS A 36 -7.46 7.64 -4.15
C LYS A 36 -8.58 6.62 -4.34
N ARG A 37 -8.46 5.73 -5.33
CA ARG A 37 -9.45 4.67 -5.56
C ARG A 37 -9.63 3.76 -4.35
N LEU A 38 -8.52 3.36 -3.71
CA LEU A 38 -8.59 2.56 -2.48
C LEU A 38 -9.35 3.29 -1.37
N ARG A 39 -8.97 4.54 -1.09
CA ARG A 39 -9.63 5.40 -0.10
C ARG A 39 -11.13 5.53 -0.40
N ASP A 40 -11.49 5.79 -1.65
CA ASP A 40 -12.87 6.05 -2.05
C ASP A 40 -13.74 4.78 -1.91
N VAL A 41 -13.20 3.62 -2.29
CA VAL A 41 -13.88 2.32 -2.09
C VAL A 41 -14.08 2.02 -0.61
N VAL A 42 -13.05 2.22 0.22
CA VAL A 42 -13.16 2.00 1.68
C VAL A 42 -14.24 2.91 2.29
N LEU A 43 -14.29 4.19 1.89
CA LEU A 43 -15.32 5.12 2.35
C LEU A 43 -16.72 4.78 1.82
N GLN A 44 -16.84 4.29 0.59
CA GLN A 44 -18.11 3.84 0.02
C GLN A 44 -18.72 2.68 0.81
N HIS A 45 -17.87 1.82 1.39
CA HIS A 45 -18.30 0.68 2.21
C HIS A 45 -18.32 0.96 3.72
N ARG A 46 -18.20 2.22 4.15
CA ARG A 46 -18.05 2.61 5.56
C ARG A 46 -19.14 2.06 6.47
N GLN A 47 -20.41 2.09 6.04
CA GLN A 47 -21.51 1.56 6.85
C GLN A 47 -21.39 0.04 7.05
N ALA A 48 -21.12 -0.71 5.99
CA ALA A 48 -20.94 -2.16 6.08
C ALA A 48 -19.74 -2.52 6.97
N ILE A 49 -18.68 -1.71 6.93
CA ILE A 49 -17.53 -1.87 7.82
C ILE A 49 -17.94 -1.64 9.28
N TYR A 50 -18.70 -0.59 9.60
CA TYR A 50 -19.20 -0.39 10.96
C TYR A 50 -20.06 -1.54 11.45
N ASP A 51 -20.97 -2.03 10.61
CA ASP A 51 -21.86 -3.12 10.99
C ASP A 51 -21.05 -4.39 11.29
N ALA A 52 -19.99 -4.66 10.51
CA ALA A 52 -19.06 -5.77 10.78
C ALA A 52 -18.27 -5.56 12.08
N PHE A 53 -17.71 -4.37 12.31
CA PHE A 53 -16.99 -4.07 13.56
C PHE A 53 -17.88 -4.16 14.80
N MET A 54 -19.14 -3.75 14.69
CA MET A 54 -20.10 -3.88 15.77
C MET A 54 -20.44 -5.35 16.04
N GLN A 55 -20.54 -6.18 15.01
CA GLN A 55 -20.81 -7.62 15.15
C GLN A 55 -19.63 -8.37 15.77
N ASP A 56 -18.42 -8.13 15.27
CA ASP A 56 -17.23 -8.91 15.64
C ASP A 56 -16.54 -8.38 16.91
N TYR A 57 -16.53 -7.05 17.10
CA TYR A 57 -15.74 -6.40 18.16
C TYR A 57 -16.59 -5.57 19.12
N ARG A 58 -17.88 -5.38 18.85
CA ARG A 58 -18.78 -4.49 19.63
C ARG A 58 -18.26 -3.05 19.73
N LYS A 59 -17.46 -2.60 18.75
CA LYS A 59 -16.96 -1.24 18.67
C LYS A 59 -18.02 -0.31 18.08
N SER A 60 -18.18 0.86 18.69
CA SER A 60 -19.04 1.92 18.14
C SER A 60 -18.45 2.51 16.87
N SER A 61 -19.27 3.10 16.00
CA SER A 61 -18.79 3.79 14.79
C SER A 61 -17.77 4.89 15.08
N ALA A 62 -17.94 5.63 16.18
CA ALA A 62 -17.00 6.65 16.62
C ALA A 62 -15.63 6.07 17.01
N GLU A 63 -15.62 4.92 17.67
CA GLU A 63 -14.38 4.21 18.00
C GLU A 63 -13.69 3.69 16.74
N VAL A 64 -14.44 3.05 15.84
CA VAL A 64 -13.93 2.57 14.55
C VAL A 64 -13.36 3.73 13.73
N ASP A 65 -14.02 4.88 13.74
CA ASP A 65 -13.48 6.08 13.09
C ASP A 65 -12.13 6.49 13.66
N MET A 66 -12.05 6.58 14.98
CA MET A 66 -10.86 7.06 15.67
C MET A 66 -9.65 6.15 15.44
N VAL A 67 -9.84 4.83 15.47
CA VAL A 67 -8.72 3.87 15.49
C VAL A 67 -8.47 3.17 14.17
N GLU A 68 -9.46 3.12 13.27
CA GLU A 68 -9.33 2.45 11.97
C GLU A 68 -9.33 3.45 10.80
N PHE A 69 -10.38 4.28 10.67
CA PHE A 69 -10.51 5.15 9.50
C PHE A 69 -9.58 6.35 9.54
N LEU A 70 -9.52 7.10 10.64
CA LEU A 70 -8.71 8.33 10.69
C LEU A 70 -7.23 8.07 10.40
N PRO A 71 -6.58 7.04 11.00
CA PRO A 71 -5.20 6.72 10.67
C PRO A 71 -5.01 6.33 9.19
N LEU A 72 -5.92 5.52 8.63
CA LEU A 72 -5.87 5.10 7.23
C LEU A 72 -5.99 6.29 6.27
N LEU A 73 -6.96 7.18 6.53
CA LEU A 73 -7.19 8.37 5.71
C LEU A 73 -6.03 9.36 5.82
N ALA A 74 -5.42 9.48 7.02
CA ALA A 74 -4.24 10.30 7.22
C ALA A 74 -3.04 9.75 6.43
N GLU A 75 -2.80 8.44 6.46
CA GLU A 75 -1.73 7.79 5.68
C GLU A 75 -1.96 7.97 4.17
N ALA A 76 -3.19 7.75 3.68
CA ALA A 76 -3.54 8.00 2.29
C ALA A 76 -3.33 9.46 1.89
N ARG A 77 -3.71 10.41 2.75
CA ARG A 77 -3.51 11.84 2.52
C ARG A 77 -2.03 12.19 2.43
N ASP A 78 -1.22 11.69 3.37
CA ASP A 78 0.22 11.94 3.42
C ASP A 78 0.91 11.40 2.16
N ALA A 79 0.62 10.14 1.81
CA ALA A 79 1.13 9.53 0.60
C ALA A 79 0.77 10.34 -0.64
N ILE A 80 -0.50 10.74 -0.80
CA ILE A 80 -0.94 11.55 -1.94
C ILE A 80 -0.20 12.90 -2.00
N GLY A 81 -0.02 13.56 -0.85
CA GLY A 81 0.61 14.87 -0.75
C GLY A 81 2.11 14.85 -1.07
N HIS A 82 2.80 13.77 -0.71
CA HIS A 82 4.26 13.70 -0.76
C HIS A 82 4.82 12.82 -1.88
N LEU A 83 4.01 11.98 -2.53
CA LEU A 83 4.52 10.94 -3.44
C LEU A 83 5.41 11.48 -4.57
N LYS A 84 5.04 12.61 -5.17
CA LYS A 84 5.86 13.23 -6.23
C LYS A 84 7.27 13.58 -5.75
N ARG A 85 7.39 14.05 -4.51
CA ARG A 85 8.68 14.36 -3.88
C ARG A 85 9.46 13.08 -3.59
N TRP A 86 8.80 12.06 -3.06
CA TRP A 86 9.44 10.77 -2.75
C TRP A 86 9.99 10.05 -3.99
N MET A 87 9.33 10.20 -5.14
CA MET A 87 9.78 9.58 -6.39
C MET A 87 10.90 10.34 -7.11
N LYS A 88 11.26 11.56 -6.66
CA LYS A 88 12.30 12.36 -7.33
C LYS A 88 13.69 11.76 -7.04
N PRO A 89 14.54 11.51 -8.07
CA PRO A 89 15.92 11.10 -7.83
C PRO A 89 16.68 12.13 -7.00
N THR A 90 17.46 11.67 -6.04
CA THR A 90 18.24 12.52 -5.14
C THR A 90 19.71 12.43 -5.51
N GLY A 91 20.32 13.57 -5.86
CA GLY A 91 21.76 13.63 -6.13
C GLY A 91 22.59 13.36 -4.87
N VAL A 92 23.70 12.65 -5.03
CA VAL A 92 24.64 12.33 -3.94
C VAL A 92 25.98 12.99 -4.24
N TRP A 93 26.54 13.65 -3.23
CA TRP A 93 27.86 14.25 -3.35
C TRP A 93 28.93 13.19 -3.60
N PRO A 94 29.80 13.37 -4.60
CA PRO A 94 30.90 12.45 -4.84
C PRO A 94 31.88 12.47 -3.68
N THR A 95 32.40 11.29 -3.34
CA THR A 95 33.54 11.13 -2.43
C THR A 95 34.84 11.54 -3.14
N MET A 96 35.94 11.73 -2.41
CA MET A 96 37.25 12.04 -3.04
C MET A 96 37.66 11.01 -4.11
N LEU A 97 37.33 9.74 -3.90
CA LEU A 97 37.62 8.65 -4.85
C LEU A 97 36.73 8.68 -6.11
N THR A 98 35.62 9.43 -6.09
CA THR A 98 34.64 9.53 -7.19
C THR A 98 34.50 10.96 -7.71
N MET A 99 35.47 11.82 -7.36
CA MET A 99 35.52 13.22 -7.77
C MET A 99 35.58 13.30 -9.31
N GLY A 100 34.67 14.06 -9.91
CA GLY A 100 34.49 14.12 -11.38
C GLY A 100 33.33 13.27 -11.92
N THR A 101 32.66 12.48 -11.08
CA THR A 101 31.47 11.70 -11.47
C THR A 101 30.18 12.26 -10.85
N SER A 102 29.03 12.01 -11.49
CA SER A 102 27.70 12.35 -10.97
C SER A 102 27.01 11.09 -10.45
N SER A 103 26.51 11.13 -9.22
CA SER A 103 25.79 10.02 -8.57
C SER A 103 24.39 10.46 -8.14
N ARG A 104 23.41 9.55 -8.24
CA ARG A 104 22.04 9.77 -7.77
C ARG A 104 21.43 8.50 -7.20
N ILE A 105 20.50 8.66 -6.27
CA ILE A 105 19.69 7.58 -5.71
C ILE A 105 18.34 7.58 -6.43
N GLU A 106 17.97 6.42 -6.97
CA GLU A 106 16.65 6.15 -7.54
C GLU A 106 15.97 5.02 -6.77
N TYR A 107 14.72 5.25 -6.36
CA TYR A 107 13.93 4.26 -5.64
C TYR A 107 13.13 3.41 -6.62
N GLN A 108 13.40 2.10 -6.64
CA GLN A 108 12.67 1.15 -7.47
C GLN A 108 11.76 0.24 -6.63
N PRO A 109 10.53 -0.04 -7.08
CA PRO A 109 9.65 -1.00 -6.43
C PRO A 109 10.24 -2.41 -6.45
N ARG A 110 10.04 -3.13 -5.34
CA ARG A 110 10.50 -4.53 -5.17
C ARG A 110 9.63 -5.57 -5.90
N GLY A 111 8.53 -5.14 -6.54
CA GLY A 111 7.60 -5.98 -7.29
C GLY A 111 6.36 -6.32 -6.47
N ARG A 112 6.32 -7.52 -5.93
CA ARG A 112 5.17 -8.11 -5.24
C ARG A 112 5.35 -8.04 -3.68
N VAL A 113 4.33 -7.78 -2.86
CA VAL A 113 4.43 -7.58 -1.38
C VAL A 113 3.28 -8.19 -0.56
N LEU A 114 3.61 -8.93 0.50
CA LEU A 114 2.62 -9.64 1.32
C LEU A 114 2.22 -8.78 2.50
N ILE A 115 0.92 -8.64 2.71
CA ILE A 115 0.36 -7.93 3.86
C ILE A 115 -0.41 -8.95 4.68
N ILE A 116 0.01 -9.13 5.93
CA ILE A 116 -0.68 -9.95 6.92
C ILE A 116 -1.10 -9.02 8.04
N ALA A 117 -2.41 -8.85 8.20
CA ALA A 117 -2.96 -7.98 9.24
C ALA A 117 -3.39 -8.81 10.46
N PRO A 118 -3.10 -8.35 11.69
CA PRO A 118 -3.65 -8.95 12.89
C PRO A 118 -5.12 -8.52 13.08
N TRP A 119 -5.79 -9.20 14.02
CA TRP A 119 -7.23 -9.04 14.24
C TRP A 119 -7.61 -7.80 15.07
N ASN A 120 -6.68 -7.12 15.73
CA ASN A 120 -7.01 -6.04 16.67
C ASN A 120 -7.27 -4.68 16.00
N TYR A 121 -6.64 -4.43 14.85
CA TYR A 121 -6.90 -3.27 13.97
C TYR A 121 -6.96 -3.69 12.51
N PRO A 122 -7.95 -4.51 12.13
CA PRO A 122 -7.92 -5.27 10.89
C PRO A 122 -8.05 -4.38 9.65
N LEU A 123 -8.68 -3.21 9.75
CA LEU A 123 -8.79 -2.28 8.64
C LEU A 123 -7.47 -1.50 8.48
N GLN A 124 -7.00 -0.84 9.54
CA GLN A 124 -5.81 0.01 9.44
C GLN A 124 -4.54 -0.79 9.15
N LEU A 125 -4.32 -1.92 9.83
CA LEU A 125 -3.10 -2.71 9.65
C LEU A 125 -3.11 -3.54 8.36
N CYS A 126 -4.25 -3.63 7.66
CA CYS A 126 -4.31 -4.18 6.32
C CYS A 126 -4.10 -3.08 5.26
N PHE A 127 -4.90 -2.02 5.33
CA PHE A 127 -4.96 -1.02 4.26
C PHE A 127 -3.88 0.05 4.35
N GLY A 128 -3.37 0.38 5.53
CA GLY A 128 -2.23 1.30 5.69
C GLY A 128 -0.99 0.81 4.94
N PRO A 129 -0.48 -0.40 5.23
CA PRO A 129 0.61 -1.00 4.46
C PRO A 129 0.31 -1.11 2.96
N LEU A 130 -0.96 -1.29 2.57
CA LEU A 130 -1.35 -1.30 1.16
C LEU A 130 -1.24 0.09 0.51
N VAL A 131 -1.58 1.17 1.21
CA VAL A 131 -1.33 2.54 0.75
C VAL A 131 0.17 2.74 0.49
N SER A 132 1.00 2.33 1.43
CA SER A 132 2.46 2.38 1.32
C SER A 132 2.98 1.54 0.14
N ALA A 133 2.44 0.35 -0.09
CA ALA A 133 2.76 -0.50 -1.24
C ALA A 133 2.38 0.15 -2.59
N LEU A 134 1.18 0.74 -2.67
CA LEU A 134 0.72 1.45 -3.86
C LEU A 134 1.57 2.70 -4.15
N ALA A 135 1.99 3.42 -3.11
CA ALA A 135 2.92 4.55 -3.20
C ALA A 135 4.30 4.10 -3.72
N ALA A 136 4.82 2.98 -3.23
CA ALA A 136 6.10 2.42 -3.69
C ALA A 136 6.03 1.89 -5.13
N GLY A 137 4.84 1.56 -5.63
CA GLY A 137 4.63 0.96 -6.96
C GLY A 137 4.73 -0.57 -6.94
N THR A 138 4.45 -1.20 -5.80
CA THR A 138 4.42 -2.66 -5.64
C THR A 138 2.98 -3.19 -5.72
N SER A 139 2.79 -4.40 -6.27
CA SER A 139 1.54 -5.16 -6.14
C SER A 139 1.66 -6.18 -4.99
N GLY A 140 0.59 -6.91 -4.61
CA GLY A 140 0.57 -7.93 -3.55
C GLY A 140 1.59 -9.10 -3.65
N PRO A 141 1.62 -10.11 -2.74
CA PRO A 141 2.77 -10.88 -2.18
C PRO A 141 3.91 -11.34 -3.08
N LYS A 142 5.18 -11.15 -2.67
CA LYS A 142 6.35 -11.95 -3.11
C LYS A 142 7.04 -12.53 -1.88
N HIS A 143 7.32 -13.84 -1.92
CA HIS A 143 8.43 -14.43 -1.18
C HIS A 143 9.67 -14.50 -2.10
N SER A 144 10.82 -14.39 -1.44
CA SER A 144 12.17 -14.79 -1.88
C SER A 144 12.96 -13.83 -2.80
N CYS A 145 14.00 -13.24 -2.22
CA CYS A 145 15.37 -13.67 -2.57
C CYS A 145 15.64 -14.98 -1.83
#